data_AF-A0A7S0L8L5-F1
#
_entry.id   AF-A0A7S0L8L5-F1
#
_cell.length_a   1.000
_cell.length_b   1.000
_cell.length_c   1.000
_cell.angle_alpha   90.00
_cell.angle_beta   90.00
_cell.angle_gamma   90.00
#
_symmetry.space_group_name_H-M   'P 1'
#
loop_
_entity.id
_entity.type
_entity.pdbx_description
1 polymer ?
#
loop_
_entity_poly.entity_id
_entity_poly.type
_entity_poly.pdbx_seq_one_letter_code
_entity_poly.pdbx_strand_id
1 'polypeptide(L)'
;ARRCFPTCGEHTRPLTEADLASSPLARKVMGFEWTWGLNREGITFAAAPAAGSEQLSGALRTPWGHGTWSLTSLPDVLGANFVQQSHMLQFAADRPAFTSTRCSDGDKVEAQALRSSKDPAVASAAELKALWGADPKVT
;
A
#
# COMPACT_ATOMS: atom_id res chain seq x y z
N ALA A 1 14.35 13.01 18.86
CA ALA A 1 13.30 12.38 18.03
C ALA A 1 13.88 11.18 17.33
N ARG A 2 13.35 9.96 17.55
CA ARG A 2 13.74 8.80 16.73
C ARG A 2 13.32 9.14 15.31
N ARG A 3 14.28 9.30 14.41
CA ARG A 3 14.00 9.50 12.99
C ARG A 3 13.14 8.31 12.57
N CYS A 4 12.04 8.59 11.89
CA CYS A 4 11.25 7.59 11.18
C CYS A 4 12.16 6.73 10.30
N PHE A 5 11.64 5.61 9.77
CA PHE A 5 12.40 4.67 8.94
C PHE A 5 13.46 5.40 8.10
N PRO A 6 14.72 4.94 8.06
CA PRO A 6 15.78 5.57 7.27
C PRO A 6 15.37 5.82 5.80
N THR A 7 14.39 5.04 5.35
CA THR A 7 13.80 5.02 4.02
C THR A 7 12.71 6.07 3.76
N CYS A 8 12.33 6.92 4.73
CA CYS A 8 11.32 7.99 4.51
C CYS A 8 11.68 8.97 3.38
N GLY A 9 12.95 8.98 2.92
CA GLY A 9 13.42 9.77 1.77
C GLY A 9 13.63 8.97 0.48
N GLU A 10 13.36 7.66 0.45
CA GLU A 10 13.68 6.78 -0.70
C GLU A 10 12.72 6.95 -1.91
N HIS A 11 11.83 7.94 -1.90
CA HIS A 11 10.74 8.06 -2.86
C HIS A 11 10.99 9.17 -3.86
N THR A 12 11.54 8.87 -5.04
CA THR A 12 11.66 9.89 -6.10
C THR A 12 11.40 9.41 -7.53
N ARG A 13 11.37 8.09 -7.81
CA ARG A 13 11.11 7.63 -9.18
C ARG A 13 9.66 7.18 -9.39
N PRO A 14 9.03 7.52 -10.53
CA PRO A 14 7.75 6.97 -10.94
C PRO A 14 7.77 5.43 -10.97
N LEU A 15 6.61 4.82 -10.72
CA LEU A 15 6.45 3.37 -10.84
C LEU A 15 6.40 2.99 -12.32
N THR A 16 7.11 1.94 -12.71
CA THR A 16 7.00 1.38 -14.05
C THR A 16 6.09 0.14 -14.04
N GLU A 17 5.64 -0.28 -15.22
CA GLU A 17 4.93 -1.56 -15.36
C GLU A 17 5.79 -2.73 -14.86
N ALA A 18 7.10 -2.70 -15.13
CA ALA A 18 8.05 -3.71 -14.66
C ALA A 18 8.14 -3.75 -13.12
N ASP A 19 8.08 -2.60 -12.45
CA ASP A 19 8.06 -2.55 -10.97
C ASP A 19 6.82 -3.22 -10.41
N LEU A 20 5.66 -2.95 -11.01
CA LEU A 20 4.38 -3.53 -10.59
C LEU A 20 4.33 -5.04 -10.85
N ALA A 21 4.85 -5.49 -12.00
CA ALA A 21 4.90 -6.90 -12.36
C ALA A 21 5.86 -7.70 -11.46
N SER A 22 7.01 -7.11 -11.12
CA SER A 22 8.05 -7.78 -10.33
C SER A 22 7.80 -7.74 -8.81
N SER A 23 7.06 -6.75 -8.29
CA SER A 23 6.81 -6.62 -6.85
C SER A 23 5.64 -7.51 -6.37
N PRO A 24 5.88 -8.53 -5.53
CA PRO A 24 4.80 -9.30 -4.91
C PRO A 24 3.92 -8.43 -4.01
N LEU A 25 4.53 -7.47 -3.29
CA LEU A 25 3.80 -6.56 -2.41
C LEU A 25 2.85 -5.66 -3.21
N ALA A 26 3.31 -5.03 -4.31
CA ALA A 26 2.46 -4.20 -5.16
C ALA A 26 1.21 -4.95 -5.63
N ARG A 27 1.41 -6.17 -6.13
CA ARG A 27 0.31 -7.03 -6.61
C ARG A 27 -0.68 -7.38 -5.49
N LYS A 28 -0.18 -7.64 -4.27
CA LYS A 28 -1.02 -7.88 -3.11
C LYS A 28 -1.83 -6.63 -2.77
N VAL A 29 -1.19 -5.46 -2.56
CA VAL A 29 -1.90 -4.27 -2.08
C VAL A 29 -2.93 -3.71 -3.04
N MET A 30 -2.65 -3.77 -4.35
CA MET A 30 -3.58 -3.34 -5.40
C MET A 30 -4.80 -4.27 -5.53
N GLY A 31 -4.69 -5.49 -5.00
CA GLY A 31 -5.76 -6.48 -5.01
C GLY A 31 -6.86 -6.26 -3.96
N PHE A 32 -6.70 -5.31 -3.05
CA PHE A 32 -7.66 -5.08 -1.95
C PHE A 32 -8.06 -3.62 -1.78
N GLU A 33 -9.26 -3.44 -1.22
CA GLU A 33 -9.65 -2.22 -0.54
C GLU A 33 -9.24 -2.30 0.93
N TRP A 34 -8.82 -1.18 1.50
CA TRP A 34 -8.22 -1.11 2.83
C TRP A 34 -8.97 -0.13 3.74
N THR A 35 -8.88 -0.36 5.05
CA THR A 35 -9.24 0.63 6.07
C THR A 35 -8.07 1.55 6.41
N TRP A 36 -8.36 2.57 7.23
CA TRP A 36 -7.38 3.34 7.98
C TRP A 36 -7.89 3.66 9.38
N GLY A 37 -7.11 3.26 10.37
CA GLY A 37 -7.50 3.35 11.77
C GLY A 37 -8.78 2.58 12.04
N LEU A 38 -9.51 3.02 13.05
CA LEU A 38 -10.56 2.20 13.63
C LEU A 38 -11.79 1.96 12.76
N ASN A 39 -12.05 2.69 11.65
CA ASN A 39 -13.23 2.47 10.78
C ASN A 39 -13.25 3.32 9.47
N ARG A 40 -12.12 3.87 9.00
CA ARG A 40 -12.15 4.69 7.77
C ARG A 40 -11.89 3.82 6.55
N GLU A 41 -12.95 3.41 5.88
CA GLU A 41 -12.91 2.53 4.71
C GLU A 41 -12.58 3.28 3.42
N GLY A 42 -12.19 2.55 2.37
CA GLY A 42 -12.08 3.09 1.01
C GLY A 42 -10.67 3.49 0.57
N ILE A 43 -9.63 2.93 1.22
CA ILE A 43 -8.27 3.10 0.72
C ILE A 43 -8.01 2.12 -0.42
N THR A 44 -7.52 2.64 -1.55
CA THR A 44 -7.16 1.83 -2.72
C THR A 44 -5.83 2.27 -3.32
N PHE A 45 -5.06 1.28 -3.77
CA PHE A 45 -3.78 1.47 -4.47
C PHE A 45 -3.98 1.11 -5.94
N ALA A 46 -3.57 2.00 -6.83
CA ALA A 46 -3.65 1.80 -8.28
C ALA A 46 -2.39 2.32 -8.96
N ALA A 47 -2.21 1.92 -10.22
CA ALA A 47 -1.28 2.58 -11.13
C ALA A 47 -2.06 3.53 -12.04
N ALA A 48 -1.55 4.73 -12.27
CA ALA A 48 -2.14 5.70 -13.18
C ALA A 48 -1.05 6.37 -14.02
N PRO A 49 -1.34 6.79 -15.26
CA PRO A 49 -0.40 7.60 -16.04
C PRO A 49 0.10 8.79 -15.22
N ALA A 50 1.41 8.98 -15.17
CA ALA A 50 1.99 10.19 -14.62
C ALA A 50 1.55 11.37 -15.50
N ALA A 51 1.15 12.47 -14.88
CA ALA A 51 0.60 13.62 -15.60
C ALA A 51 1.58 14.10 -16.69
N GLY A 52 1.17 14.01 -17.96
CA GLY A 52 2.00 14.40 -19.11
C GLY A 52 3.11 13.43 -19.50
N SER A 53 3.03 12.15 -19.11
CA SER A 53 4.03 11.12 -19.43
C SER A 53 3.39 9.76 -19.75
N GLU A 54 4.09 8.95 -20.55
CA GLU A 54 3.75 7.54 -20.76
C GLU A 54 4.14 6.65 -19.57
N GLN A 55 4.90 7.18 -18.61
CA GLN A 55 5.28 6.47 -17.38
C GLN A 55 4.09 6.36 -16.42
N LEU A 56 4.06 5.30 -15.60
CA LEU A 56 3.05 5.14 -14.55
C LEU A 56 3.49 5.85 -13.25
N SER A 57 2.52 6.11 -12.40
CA SER A 57 2.68 6.59 -11.03
C SER A 57 1.79 5.77 -10.12
N GLY A 58 2.21 5.60 -8.87
CA GLY A 58 1.32 5.03 -7.87
C GLY A 58 0.26 6.05 -7.52
N ALA A 59 -1.00 5.72 -7.76
CA ALA A 59 -2.16 6.48 -7.32
C ALA A 59 -2.74 5.87 -6.04
N LEU A 60 -2.85 6.67 -4.99
CA LEU A 60 -3.45 6.29 -3.72
C LEU A 60 -4.75 7.07 -3.56
N ARG A 61 -5.88 6.37 -3.39
CA ARG A 61 -7.15 7.01 -3.03
C ARG A 61 -7.41 6.76 -1.56
N THR A 62 -7.84 7.80 -0.85
CA THR A 62 -8.15 7.76 0.56
C THR A 62 -9.44 8.53 0.85
N PRO A 63 -10.06 8.36 2.02
CA PRO A 63 -11.21 9.18 2.45
C PRO A 63 -10.96 10.69 2.50
N TRP A 64 -9.69 11.12 2.55
CA TRP A 64 -9.30 12.53 2.62
C TRP A 64 -8.84 13.10 1.28
N GLY A 65 -8.95 12.33 0.20
CA GLY A 65 -8.57 12.73 -1.14
C GLY A 65 -7.57 11.79 -1.80
N HIS A 66 -6.85 12.33 -2.78
CA HIS A 66 -5.90 11.58 -3.60
C HIS A 66 -4.46 11.84 -3.14
N GLY A 67 -3.61 10.84 -3.36
CA GLY A 67 -2.19 10.88 -3.08
C GLY A 67 -1.42 9.98 -4.04
N THR A 68 -0.15 9.80 -3.73
CA THR A 68 0.74 8.89 -4.45
C THR A 68 1.27 7.79 -3.55
N TRP A 69 1.69 6.69 -4.14
CA TRP A 69 2.43 5.65 -3.44
C TRP A 69 3.62 5.17 -4.28
N SER A 70 4.59 4.52 -3.63
CA SER A 70 5.82 4.05 -4.25
C SER A 70 6.35 2.80 -3.56
N LEU A 71 7.16 2.03 -4.28
CA LEU A 71 7.96 0.96 -3.70
C LEU A 71 9.16 1.54 -2.94
N THR A 72 9.67 0.77 -1.98
CA THR A 72 10.88 1.11 -1.20
C THR A 72 11.94 0.04 -1.39
N SER A 73 13.12 0.24 -0.80
CA SER A 73 14.13 -0.82 -0.72
C SER A 73 13.70 -2.01 0.15
N LEU A 74 12.71 -1.82 1.03
CA LEU A 74 12.20 -2.86 1.91
C LEU A 74 11.05 -3.62 1.25
N PRO A 75 11.06 -4.97 1.29
CA PRO A 75 10.10 -5.81 0.58
C PRO A 75 8.67 -5.78 1.15
N ASP A 76 8.52 -5.33 2.39
CA ASP A 76 7.27 -5.27 3.15
C ASP A 76 6.78 -3.83 3.39
N VAL A 77 7.46 -2.82 2.83
CA VAL A 77 7.13 -1.42 3.06
C VAL A 77 6.85 -0.68 1.76
N LEU A 78 5.76 0.09 1.76
CA LEU A 78 5.44 1.07 0.73
C LEU A 78 5.61 2.50 1.25
N GLY A 79 6.04 3.41 0.37
CA GLY A 79 5.91 4.83 0.60
C GLY A 79 4.53 5.32 0.18
N ALA A 80 3.95 6.22 0.95
CA ALA A 80 2.71 6.90 0.60
C ALA A 80 2.81 8.40 0.87
N ASN A 81 2.24 9.22 0.00
CA ASN A 81 2.10 10.65 0.20
C ASN A 81 0.66 11.05 -0.10
N PHE A 82 -0.07 11.49 0.92
CA PHE A 82 -1.44 11.96 0.79
C PHE A 82 -1.69 13.05 1.84
N VAL A 83 -2.58 14.01 1.53
CA VAL A 83 -2.87 15.16 2.40
C VAL A 83 -1.58 15.91 2.80
N GLN A 84 -0.62 15.99 1.86
CA GLN A 84 0.69 16.63 2.07
C GLN A 84 1.53 16.00 3.21
N GLN A 85 1.23 14.78 3.61
CA GLN A 85 1.99 14.03 4.61
C GLN A 85 2.62 12.79 3.97
N SER A 86 3.89 12.55 4.27
CA SER A 86 4.60 11.33 3.88
C SER A 86 4.47 10.26 4.95
N HIS A 87 4.22 9.03 4.52
CA HIS A 87 3.99 7.86 5.36
C HIS A 87 4.78 6.65 4.85
N MET A 88 5.22 5.81 5.79
CA MET A 88 5.69 4.46 5.51
C MET A 88 4.59 3.48 5.91
N LEU A 89 4.18 2.63 4.97
CA LEU A 89 3.15 1.63 5.19
C LEU A 89 3.83 0.26 5.27
N GLN A 90 4.00 -0.27 6.48
CA GLN A 90 4.60 -1.59 6.70
C GLN A 90 3.51 -2.65 6.75
N PHE A 91 3.54 -3.61 5.83
CA PHE A 91 2.55 -4.67 5.67
C PHE A 91 2.94 -5.91 6.45
N ALA A 92 1.96 -6.54 7.09
CA ALA A 92 2.16 -7.82 7.76
C ALA A 92 2.34 -8.94 6.73
N ALA A 93 3.29 -9.83 6.98
CA ALA A 93 3.61 -10.93 6.08
C ALA A 93 2.49 -11.99 6.02
N ASP A 94 1.77 -12.19 7.13
CA ASP A 94 0.88 -13.32 7.38
C ASP A 94 -0.61 -12.97 7.39
N ARG A 95 -0.93 -11.68 7.33
CA ARG A 95 -2.32 -11.18 7.35
C ARG A 95 -2.46 -9.89 6.54
N PRO A 96 -3.64 -9.63 5.96
CA PRO A 96 -3.87 -8.44 5.15
C PRO A 96 -4.08 -7.21 6.05
N ALA A 97 -2.99 -6.76 6.67
CA ALA A 97 -2.95 -5.59 7.54
C ALA A 97 -1.66 -4.81 7.32
N PHE A 98 -1.68 -3.51 7.62
CA PHE A 98 -0.49 -2.69 7.64
C PHE A 98 -0.50 -1.67 8.78
N THR A 99 0.70 -1.19 9.13
CA THR A 99 0.89 -0.04 10.01
C THR A 99 1.43 1.11 9.19
N SER A 100 0.66 2.20 9.12
CA SER A 100 1.11 3.48 8.61
C SER A 100 1.90 4.22 9.69
N THR A 101 3.09 4.70 9.37
CA THR A 101 3.89 5.57 10.23
C THR A 101 4.15 6.89 9.51
N ARG A 102 3.67 8.01 10.04
CA ARG A 102 3.90 9.33 9.47
C ARG A 102 5.37 9.74 9.64
N CYS A 103 6.02 10.18 8.56
CA CYS A 103 7.45 10.47 8.56
C CYS A 103 7.85 11.71 9.39
N SER A 104 6.95 12.67 9.61
CA SER A 104 7.26 13.92 10.33
C SER A 104 7.39 13.75 11.84
N ASP A 105 6.56 12.91 12.45
CA ASP A 105 6.47 12.76 13.91
C ASP A 105 6.40 11.32 14.41
N GLY A 106 6.31 10.34 13.50
CA GLY A 106 6.24 8.92 13.84
C GLY A 106 4.86 8.46 14.31
N ASP A 107 3.81 9.25 14.12
CA ASP A 107 2.44 8.86 14.46
C ASP A 107 2.03 7.59 13.70
N LYS A 108 1.33 6.68 14.39
CA LYS A 108 1.03 5.34 13.88
C LYS A 108 -0.46 5.10 13.78
N VAL A 109 -0.87 4.54 12.64
CA VAL A 109 -2.24 4.12 12.41
C VAL A 109 -2.26 2.73 11.76
N GLU A 110 -3.09 1.85 12.28
CA GLU A 110 -3.27 0.50 11.75
C GLU A 110 -4.37 0.45 10.69
N ALA A 111 -4.25 -0.49 9.77
CA ALA A 111 -5.18 -0.71 8.68
C ALA A 111 -5.30 -2.20 8.38
N GLN A 112 -6.45 -2.60 7.84
CA GLN A 112 -6.74 -3.97 7.43
C GLN A 112 -7.46 -3.98 6.07
N ALA A 113 -7.30 -5.05 5.30
CA ALA A 113 -8.07 -5.22 4.08
C ALA A 113 -9.56 -5.45 4.41
N LEU A 114 -10.42 -4.88 3.59
CA LEU A 114 -11.87 -4.99 3.66
C LEU A 114 -12.40 -6.08 2.74
N ARG A 115 -12.04 -6.00 1.45
CA ARG A 115 -12.52 -6.89 0.39
C ARG A 115 -11.55 -6.89 -0.79
N SER A 116 -11.71 -7.88 -1.66
CA SER A 116 -10.99 -7.94 -2.94
C SER A 116 -11.45 -6.82 -3.87
N SER A 117 -10.51 -6.08 -4.47
CA SER A 117 -10.80 -5.08 -5.50
C SER A 117 -11.31 -5.68 -6.82
N LYS A 118 -11.07 -6.99 -7.03
CA LYS A 118 -11.50 -7.72 -8.24
C LYS A 118 -12.87 -8.37 -8.08
N ASP A 119 -13.30 -8.64 -6.85
CA ASP A 119 -14.60 -9.24 -6.55
C ASP A 119 -15.17 -8.61 -5.26
N PRO A 120 -16.00 -7.55 -5.39
CA PRO A 120 -16.55 -6.84 -4.25
C PRO A 120 -17.55 -7.67 -3.43
N ALA A 121 -17.94 -8.87 -3.90
CA ALA A 121 -18.82 -9.79 -3.18
C ALA A 121 -18.08 -10.72 -2.19
N VAL A 122 -16.75 -10.75 -2.21
CA VAL A 122 -15.92 -11.62 -1.35
C VAL A 122 -15.57 -10.89 -0.06
N ALA A 123 -16.22 -11.26 1.05
CA ALA A 123 -16.17 -10.53 2.32
C ALA A 123 -15.99 -11.43 3.56
N SER A 124 -15.49 -12.66 3.45
CA SER A 124 -15.08 -13.40 4.65
C SER A 124 -13.60 -13.19 4.98
N ALA A 125 -13.29 -12.97 6.26
CA ALA A 125 -11.91 -12.87 6.75
C ALA A 125 -11.06 -14.12 6.42
N ALA A 126 -11.71 -15.27 6.25
CA ALA A 126 -11.07 -16.53 5.86
C ALA A 126 -10.58 -16.52 4.40
N GLU A 127 -11.35 -15.96 3.48
CA GLU A 127 -10.97 -15.84 2.06
C GLU A 127 -9.88 -14.78 1.86
N LEU A 128 -9.97 -13.65 2.59
CA LEU A 128 -8.90 -12.65 2.62
C LEU A 128 -7.59 -13.25 3.13
N LYS A 129 -7.66 -14.10 4.17
CA LYS A 129 -6.50 -14.84 4.68
C LYS A 129 -5.95 -15.84 3.65
N ALA A 130 -6.82 -16.54 2.91
CA ALA A 130 -6.40 -17.46 1.85
C ALA A 130 -5.67 -16.74 0.71
N LEU A 131 -6.15 -15.56 0.29
CA LEU A 131 -5.49 -14.74 -0.73
C LEU A 131 -4.15 -14.14 -0.25
N TRP A 132 -4.04 -13.83 1.04
CA TRP A 132 -2.84 -13.22 1.61
C TRP A 132 -1.75 -14.23 2.00
N GLY A 133 -2.16 -15.42 2.45
CA GLY A 133 -1.33 -16.50 3.00
C GLY A 133 -1.12 -17.72 2.09
N ALA A 134 -1.68 -17.75 0.88
CA ALA A 134 -1.26 -18.72 -0.13
C ALA A 134 0.08 -18.25 -0.71
N ASP A 135 1.17 -18.72 -0.13
CA ASP A 135 2.48 -18.70 -0.78
C ASP A 135 2.47 -19.77 -1.88
N PRO A 136 2.44 -19.43 -3.19
CA PRO A 136 2.52 -20.43 -4.24
C PRO A 136 3.99 -20.85 -4.38
N LYS A 137 4.48 -21.61 -3.39
CA LYS A 137 5.75 -22.35 -3.41
C LYS A 137 6.97 -21.51 -3.79
N VAL A 138 7.72 -21.07 -2.78
CA VAL A 138 9.19 -21.09 -2.89
C VAL A 138 9.62 -22.56 -2.94
N THR A 139 9.82 -23.10 -4.14
CA THR A 139 10.53 -24.36 -4.37
C THR A 139 12.02 -24.22 -4.11
#